data_AF-A0A0Q8IIY1-F1
#
_entry.id   AF-A0A0Q8IIY1-F1
#
_cell.length_a   1.000
_cell.length_b   1.000
_cell.length_c   1.000
_cell.angle_alpha   90.00
_cell.angle_beta   90.00
_cell.angle_gamma   90.00
#
_symmetry.space_group_name_H-M   'P 1'
#
loop_
_entity.id
_entity.type
_entity.pdbx_description
1 polymer ?
#
loop_
_entity_poly.entity_id
_entity_poly.type
_entity_poly.pdbx_seq_one_letter_code
_entity_poly.pdbx_strand_id
1 'polypeptide(L)'
;MPSSSHLKRADSVINIHLRAAWNRAEVEKLDQQSSVRIEQNMLDLILTCDPTPTGRYACWLARWRRRMWPIMGLRGMSSIEELETLTSALKRFDSIRSQLLPTHRDINLYANIEELLAVKTGQRSQHVREAQASERARALAGSATLFCEAKWRLVRLDTAEAAIWWGRGTRWCTSSRNGEAFAAYHAKGQLLVLLTPTGRYQLATDSEEFRDAADRPARLTGVLARAPAPLRQMLLPSSERDSIP
;
A
#
# COMPACT_ATOMS: atom_id res chain seq x y z
N MET A 1 -36.65 8.97 0.55
CA MET A 1 -36.73 9.42 -0.86
C MET A 1 -35.32 9.32 -1.46
N PRO A 2 -34.95 8.19 -2.10
CA PRO A 2 -33.64 8.07 -2.73
C PRO A 2 -33.61 8.87 -4.05
N SER A 3 -32.48 9.53 -4.29
CA SER A 3 -32.25 10.55 -5.32
C SER A 3 -32.49 10.10 -6.78
N SER A 4 -33.21 10.94 -7.53
CA SER A 4 -33.61 10.83 -8.95
C SER A 4 -32.46 10.61 -9.96
N SER A 5 -31.21 10.87 -9.59
CA SER A 5 -30.05 10.71 -10.50
C SER A 5 -29.64 9.25 -10.75
N HIS A 6 -30.00 8.32 -9.86
CA HIS A 6 -29.56 6.91 -9.94
C HIS A 6 -30.36 6.09 -10.95
N LEU A 7 -31.67 6.35 -11.07
CA LEU A 7 -32.55 5.73 -12.06
C LEU A 7 -32.04 5.98 -13.48
N LYS A 8 -31.67 7.23 -13.80
CA LYS A 8 -31.24 7.65 -15.15
C LYS A 8 -30.01 6.91 -15.70
N ARG A 9 -29.07 6.48 -14.84
CA ARG A 9 -27.84 5.79 -15.29
C ARG A 9 -28.08 4.32 -15.62
N ALA A 10 -28.81 3.61 -14.76
CA ALA A 10 -29.18 2.22 -15.02
C ALA A 10 -30.08 2.13 -16.26
N ASP A 11 -31.05 3.04 -16.40
CA ASP A 11 -31.93 3.13 -17.56
C ASP A 11 -31.16 3.34 -18.86
N SER A 12 -30.13 4.19 -18.85
CA SER A 12 -29.28 4.41 -20.03
C SER A 12 -28.52 3.15 -20.43
N VAL A 13 -28.00 2.38 -19.46
CA VAL A 13 -27.27 1.14 -19.73
C VAL A 13 -28.19 0.08 -20.32
N ILE A 14 -29.38 -0.07 -19.73
CA ILE A 14 -30.40 -1.01 -20.19
C ILE A 14 -30.81 -0.66 -21.62
N ASN A 15 -31.16 0.60 -21.90
CA ASN A 15 -31.55 1.04 -23.24
C ASN A 15 -30.48 0.77 -24.30
N ILE A 16 -29.21 1.07 -23.99
CA ILE A 16 -28.08 0.78 -24.89
C ILE A 16 -27.96 -0.73 -25.15
N HIS A 17 -28.12 -1.54 -24.11
CA HIS A 17 -28.03 -3.00 -24.20
C HIS A 17 -29.17 -3.60 -25.02
N LEU A 18 -30.41 -3.20 -24.77
CA LEU A 18 -31.59 -3.68 -25.49
C LEU A 18 -31.57 -3.27 -26.97
N ARG A 19 -31.07 -2.07 -27.29
CA ARG A 19 -30.85 -1.66 -28.68
C ARG A 19 -29.80 -2.53 -29.37
N ALA A 20 -28.73 -2.91 -28.67
CA ALA A 20 -27.75 -3.84 -29.21
C ALA A 20 -28.35 -5.24 -29.43
N ALA A 21 -29.22 -5.70 -28.52
CA ALA A 21 -29.94 -6.97 -28.64
C ALA A 21 -30.90 -6.98 -29.85
N TRP A 22 -31.63 -5.88 -30.07
CA TRP A 22 -32.48 -5.69 -31.24
C TRP A 22 -31.72 -5.86 -32.54
N ASN A 23 -30.60 -5.14 -32.68
CA ASN A 23 -29.76 -5.20 -33.87
C ASN A 23 -29.17 -6.61 -34.07
N ARG A 24 -28.77 -7.27 -32.98
CA ARG A 24 -28.22 -8.62 -33.04
C ARG A 24 -29.26 -9.65 -33.46
N ALA A 25 -30.50 -9.54 -32.95
CA ALA A 25 -31.61 -10.41 -33.33
C ALA A 25 -31.91 -10.33 -34.84
N GLU A 26 -31.82 -9.14 -35.42
CA GLU A 26 -31.96 -8.94 -36.87
C GLU A 26 -30.92 -9.73 -37.66
N VAL A 27 -29.64 -9.62 -37.26
CA VAL A 27 -28.53 -10.33 -37.90
C VAL A 27 -28.69 -11.85 -37.74
N GLU A 28 -29.13 -12.33 -36.58
CA GLU A 28 -29.37 -13.74 -36.29
C GLU A 28 -30.72 -14.26 -36.85
N LYS A 29 -31.50 -13.41 -37.55
CA LYS A 29 -32.83 -13.73 -38.10
C LYS A 29 -33.82 -14.24 -37.03
N LEU A 30 -33.72 -13.71 -35.82
CA LEU A 30 -34.62 -13.99 -34.70
C LEU A 30 -35.72 -12.93 -34.63
N ASP A 31 -36.85 -13.28 -34.01
CA ASP A 31 -37.87 -12.29 -33.66
C ASP A 31 -37.29 -11.24 -32.69
N GLN A 32 -37.24 -9.99 -33.15
CA GLN A 32 -36.59 -8.88 -32.43
C GLN A 32 -37.32 -8.59 -31.11
N GLN A 33 -38.66 -8.55 -31.12
CA GLN A 33 -39.44 -8.22 -29.93
C GLN A 33 -39.27 -9.26 -28.82
N SER A 34 -39.42 -10.54 -29.15
CA SER A 34 -39.21 -11.62 -28.17
C SER A 34 -37.77 -11.67 -27.69
N SER A 35 -36.80 -11.44 -28.58
CA SER A 35 -35.38 -11.48 -28.20
C SER A 35 -35.00 -10.33 -27.27
N VAL A 36 -35.51 -9.12 -27.51
CA VAL A 36 -35.33 -7.98 -26.59
C VAL A 36 -35.98 -8.26 -25.24
N ARG A 37 -37.20 -8.79 -25.20
CA ARG A 37 -37.89 -9.13 -23.94
C ARG A 37 -37.14 -10.18 -23.13
N ILE A 38 -36.65 -11.24 -23.79
CA ILE A 38 -35.87 -12.30 -23.13
C ILE A 38 -34.56 -11.72 -22.60
N GLU A 39 -33.86 -10.93 -23.41
CA GLU A 39 -32.59 -10.33 -23.01
C GLU A 39 -32.75 -9.29 -21.91
N GLN A 40 -33.88 -8.57 -21.86
CA GLN A 40 -34.21 -7.68 -20.75
C GLN A 40 -34.31 -8.46 -19.43
N ASN A 41 -35.10 -9.54 -19.41
CA ASN A 41 -35.22 -10.38 -18.21
C ASN A 41 -33.87 -10.95 -17.75
N MET A 42 -33.01 -11.32 -18.71
CA MET A 42 -31.68 -11.84 -18.40
C MET A 42 -30.73 -10.75 -17.91
N LEU A 43 -30.72 -9.58 -18.55
CA LEU A 43 -29.93 -8.45 -18.07
C LEU A 43 -30.38 -8.03 -16.67
N ASP A 44 -31.68 -7.96 -16.41
CA ASP A 44 -32.22 -7.61 -15.09
C ASP A 44 -31.74 -8.59 -14.02
N LEU A 45 -31.73 -9.89 -14.31
CA LEU A 45 -31.15 -10.90 -13.42
C LEU A 45 -29.66 -10.67 -13.18
N ILE A 46 -28.88 -10.46 -14.25
CA ILE A 46 -27.42 -10.22 -14.15
C ILE A 46 -27.11 -8.95 -13.36
N LEU A 47 -27.93 -7.89 -13.48
CA LEU A 47 -27.77 -6.65 -12.73
C LEU A 47 -27.95 -6.86 -11.22
N THR A 48 -28.68 -7.88 -10.78
CA THR A 48 -28.78 -8.23 -9.35
C THR A 48 -27.46 -8.73 -8.75
N CYS A 49 -26.51 -9.15 -9.59
CA CYS A 49 -25.17 -9.56 -9.15
C CYS A 49 -24.29 -8.37 -8.71
N ASP A 50 -24.69 -7.12 -8.99
CA ASP A 50 -23.94 -5.94 -8.57
C ASP A 50 -24.02 -5.79 -7.02
N PRO A 51 -22.88 -5.88 -6.30
CA PRO A 51 -22.88 -5.74 -4.84
C PRO A 51 -23.15 -4.31 -4.36
N THR A 52 -23.14 -3.32 -5.26
CA THR A 52 -23.32 -1.92 -4.91
C THR A 52 -24.78 -1.48 -5.11
N PRO A 53 -25.39 -0.80 -4.11
CA PRO A 53 -26.76 -0.29 -4.25
C PRO A 53 -26.89 0.80 -5.32
N THR A 54 -25.75 1.33 -5.79
CA THR A 54 -25.68 2.38 -6.81
C THR A 54 -25.56 1.87 -8.24
N GLY A 55 -25.45 0.55 -8.47
CA GLY A 55 -25.30 -0.03 -9.81
C GLY A 55 -23.98 0.34 -10.48
N ARG A 56 -22.88 0.46 -9.72
CA ARG A 56 -21.57 0.92 -10.21
C ARG A 56 -21.05 0.04 -11.35
N TYR A 57 -21.36 -1.25 -11.33
CA TYR A 57 -20.84 -2.25 -12.24
C TYR A 57 -21.82 -2.60 -13.36
N ALA A 58 -22.99 -1.96 -13.42
CA ALA A 58 -24.01 -2.20 -14.45
C ALA A 58 -23.46 -2.10 -15.89
N CYS A 59 -22.65 -1.08 -16.20
CA CYS A 59 -22.02 -0.93 -17.52
C CYS A 59 -21.07 -2.08 -17.87
N TRP A 60 -20.39 -2.64 -16.86
CA TRP A 60 -19.46 -3.75 -17.05
C TRP A 60 -20.22 -5.06 -17.23
N LEU A 61 -21.23 -5.30 -16.39
CA LEU A 61 -22.14 -6.45 -16.46
C LEU A 61 -22.84 -6.55 -17.82
N ALA A 62 -23.38 -5.44 -18.32
CA ALA A 62 -24.00 -5.40 -19.64
C ALA A 62 -22.99 -5.73 -20.76
N ARG A 63 -21.74 -5.24 -20.66
CA ARG A 63 -20.68 -5.59 -21.63
C ARG A 63 -20.26 -7.04 -21.53
N TRP A 64 -20.10 -7.56 -20.32
CA TRP A 64 -19.80 -8.96 -20.06
C TRP A 64 -20.87 -9.86 -20.72
N ARG A 65 -22.15 -9.56 -20.51
CA ARG A 65 -23.26 -10.27 -21.17
C ARG A 65 -23.17 -10.22 -22.69
N ARG A 66 -22.90 -9.04 -23.29
CA ARG A 66 -22.76 -8.92 -24.76
C ARG A 66 -21.58 -9.71 -25.33
N ARG A 67 -20.49 -9.87 -24.56
CA ARG A 67 -19.35 -10.72 -24.96
C ARG A 67 -19.72 -12.20 -25.03
N MET A 68 -20.78 -12.62 -24.34
CA MET A 68 -21.26 -14.00 -24.38
C MET A 68 -22.15 -14.28 -25.61
N TRP A 69 -22.73 -13.28 -26.27
CA TRP A 69 -23.63 -13.50 -27.41
C TRP A 69 -22.99 -14.29 -28.57
N PRO A 70 -21.73 -14.06 -28.97
CA PRO A 70 -21.10 -14.87 -30.02
C PRO A 70 -20.82 -16.32 -29.60
N ILE A 71 -20.73 -16.59 -28.30
CA ILE A 71 -20.35 -17.90 -27.73
C ILE A 71 -21.60 -18.75 -27.47
N MET A 72 -22.61 -18.16 -26.83
CA MET A 72 -23.82 -18.86 -26.37
C MET A 72 -25.08 -18.50 -27.17
N GLY A 73 -24.96 -17.58 -28.14
CA GLY A 73 -26.10 -16.98 -28.84
C GLY A 73 -26.80 -15.89 -28.02
N LEU A 74 -27.61 -15.05 -28.68
CA LEU A 74 -28.38 -14.00 -28.02
C LEU A 74 -29.32 -14.55 -26.92
N ARG A 75 -29.84 -15.76 -27.12
CA ARG A 75 -30.75 -16.45 -26.19
C ARG A 75 -30.05 -17.39 -25.21
N GLY A 76 -28.72 -17.41 -25.20
CA GLY A 76 -27.95 -18.23 -24.27
C GLY A 76 -28.27 -17.87 -22.82
N MET A 77 -28.55 -18.85 -21.98
CA MET A 77 -28.80 -18.65 -20.55
C MET A 77 -27.50 -18.75 -19.78
N SER A 78 -27.32 -17.88 -18.78
CA SER A 78 -26.26 -18.03 -17.79
C SER A 78 -26.68 -19.07 -16.76
N SER A 79 -25.74 -19.94 -16.36
CA SER A 79 -26.01 -20.93 -15.31
C SER A 79 -26.08 -20.26 -13.93
N ILE A 80 -26.70 -20.94 -12.96
CA ILE A 80 -26.75 -20.45 -11.57
C ILE A 80 -25.32 -20.32 -11.02
N GLU A 81 -24.46 -21.31 -11.27
CA GLU A 81 -23.06 -21.33 -10.83
C GLU A 81 -22.25 -20.16 -11.41
N GLU A 82 -22.47 -19.81 -12.67
CA GLU A 82 -21.84 -18.64 -13.30
C GLU A 82 -22.27 -17.33 -12.62
N LEU A 83 -23.55 -17.18 -12.30
CA LEU A 83 -24.08 -15.99 -11.63
C LEU A 83 -23.58 -15.88 -10.17
N GLU A 84 -23.46 -17.00 -9.47
CA GLU A 84 -22.85 -17.05 -8.12
C GLU A 84 -21.37 -16.69 -8.15
N THR A 85 -20.63 -17.22 -9.12
CA THR A 85 -19.21 -16.91 -9.33
C THR A 85 -19.02 -15.44 -9.68
N LEU A 86 -19.85 -14.91 -10.57
CA LEU A 86 -19.88 -13.50 -10.95
C LEU A 86 -20.13 -12.59 -9.74
N THR A 87 -21.15 -12.91 -8.94
CA THR A 87 -21.49 -12.17 -7.72
C THR A 87 -20.33 -12.17 -6.73
N SER A 88 -19.71 -13.34 -6.53
CA SER A 88 -18.57 -13.50 -5.63
C SER A 88 -17.34 -12.72 -6.11
N ALA A 89 -17.06 -12.74 -7.42
CA ALA A 89 -15.97 -12.00 -8.03
C ALA A 89 -16.14 -10.48 -7.89
N LEU A 90 -17.36 -9.95 -8.12
CA LEU A 90 -17.65 -8.52 -7.97
C LEU A 90 -17.57 -8.07 -6.50
N LYS A 91 -18.09 -8.87 -5.56
CA LYS A 91 -17.96 -8.59 -4.10
C LYS A 91 -16.50 -8.52 -3.69
N ARG A 92 -15.70 -9.50 -4.11
CA ARG A 92 -14.26 -9.53 -3.86
C ARG A 92 -13.59 -8.30 -4.46
N PHE A 93 -13.82 -8.01 -5.75
CA PHE A 93 -13.22 -6.85 -6.43
C PHE A 93 -13.57 -5.53 -5.71
N ASP A 94 -14.83 -5.30 -5.38
CA ASP A 94 -15.26 -4.07 -4.69
C ASP A 94 -14.57 -3.90 -3.33
N SER A 95 -14.44 -4.99 -2.56
CA SER A 95 -13.76 -4.98 -1.25
C SER A 95 -12.26 -4.66 -1.34
N ILE A 96 -11.57 -5.13 -2.39
CA ILE A 96 -10.13 -4.90 -2.58
C ILE A 96 -9.83 -3.63 -3.38
N ARG A 97 -10.83 -3.04 -4.05
CA ARG A 97 -10.68 -1.92 -5.01
C ARG A 97 -9.92 -0.73 -4.43
N SER A 98 -10.18 -0.39 -3.17
CA SER A 98 -9.50 0.73 -2.48
C SER A 98 -8.02 0.47 -2.25
N GLN A 99 -7.62 -0.80 -2.16
CA GLN A 99 -6.26 -1.26 -1.91
C GLN A 99 -5.45 -1.37 -3.20
N LEU A 100 -6.11 -1.52 -4.35
CA LEU A 100 -5.49 -1.57 -5.67
C LEU A 100 -4.82 -0.23 -6.04
N LEU A 101 -3.78 -0.33 -6.87
CA LEU A 101 -3.16 0.82 -7.54
C LEU A 101 -4.22 1.61 -8.32
N PRO A 102 -4.14 2.94 -8.41
CA PRO A 102 -5.12 3.75 -9.15
C PRO A 102 -5.39 3.24 -10.57
N THR A 103 -4.35 2.75 -11.25
CA THR A 103 -4.41 2.18 -12.60
C THR A 103 -5.18 0.86 -12.70
N HIS A 104 -5.40 0.14 -11.59
CA HIS A 104 -6.09 -1.16 -11.55
C HIS A 104 -7.49 -1.08 -10.91
N ARG A 105 -7.96 0.14 -10.57
CA ARG A 105 -9.28 0.34 -9.95
C ARG A 105 -10.44 0.35 -10.93
N ASP A 106 -10.15 0.53 -12.21
CA ASP A 106 -11.14 0.51 -13.27
C ASP A 106 -11.49 -0.94 -13.61
N ILE A 107 -12.75 -1.33 -13.36
CA ILE A 107 -13.25 -2.66 -13.67
C ILE A 107 -13.22 -2.96 -15.18
N ASN A 108 -13.22 -1.92 -16.01
CA ASN A 108 -13.26 -2.05 -17.47
C ASN A 108 -12.00 -2.67 -18.07
N LEU A 109 -10.93 -2.75 -17.29
CA LEU A 109 -9.68 -3.40 -17.66
C LEU A 109 -9.80 -4.92 -17.71
N TYR A 110 -10.79 -5.48 -17.00
CA TYR A 110 -11.00 -6.92 -16.90
C TYR A 110 -12.13 -7.33 -17.84
N ALA A 111 -11.88 -8.27 -18.74
CA ALA A 111 -12.81 -8.66 -19.79
C ALA A 111 -13.85 -9.69 -19.31
N ASN A 112 -13.43 -10.57 -18.40
CA ASN A 112 -14.17 -11.76 -17.94
C ASN A 112 -14.05 -11.94 -16.41
N ILE A 113 -14.78 -12.94 -15.89
CA ILE A 113 -14.84 -13.25 -14.45
C ILE A 113 -13.49 -13.79 -13.95
N GLU A 114 -12.81 -14.59 -14.75
CA GLU A 114 -11.51 -15.20 -14.40
C GLU A 114 -10.45 -14.11 -14.15
N GLU A 115 -10.39 -13.11 -15.02
CA GLU A 115 -9.51 -11.95 -14.87
C GLU A 115 -9.82 -11.14 -13.60
N LEU A 116 -11.10 -10.98 -13.25
CA LEU A 116 -11.51 -10.34 -11.99
C LEU A 116 -11.08 -11.15 -10.77
N LEU A 117 -11.19 -12.49 -10.82
CA LEU A 117 -10.76 -13.38 -9.74
C LEU A 117 -9.24 -13.42 -9.61
N ALA A 118 -8.51 -13.32 -10.72
CA ALA A 118 -7.06 -13.26 -10.78
C ALA A 118 -6.48 -11.95 -10.20
N VAL A 119 -7.32 -10.92 -9.97
CA VAL A 119 -6.89 -9.71 -9.26
C VAL A 119 -6.47 -10.06 -7.84
N LYS A 120 -5.17 -9.92 -7.59
CA LYS A 120 -4.55 -10.08 -6.27
C LYS A 120 -4.21 -8.72 -5.72
N THR A 121 -4.31 -8.55 -4.40
CA THR A 121 -3.89 -7.35 -3.64
C THR A 121 -2.37 -7.12 -3.63
N GLY A 122 -1.62 -7.67 -4.60
CA GLY A 122 -0.18 -7.90 -4.54
C GLY A 122 0.74 -6.81 -5.10
N GLN A 123 0.23 -5.80 -5.81
CA GLN A 123 1.11 -4.81 -6.45
C GLN A 123 1.55 -3.68 -5.50
N ARG A 124 0.72 -3.34 -4.49
CA ARG A 124 1.06 -2.31 -3.50
C ARG A 124 2.00 -2.83 -2.41
N SER A 125 1.90 -4.11 -2.07
CA SER A 125 2.74 -4.75 -1.05
C SER A 125 4.16 -5.03 -1.54
N GLN A 126 4.34 -5.47 -2.79
CA GLN A 126 5.66 -5.75 -3.34
C GLN A 126 6.47 -4.46 -3.57
N HIS A 127 5.90 -3.46 -4.24
CA HIS A 127 6.61 -2.21 -4.50
C HIS A 127 6.94 -1.42 -3.22
N VAL A 128 6.07 -1.47 -2.20
CA VAL A 128 6.38 -0.87 -0.88
C VAL A 128 7.49 -1.65 -0.18
N ARG A 129 7.49 -2.99 -0.25
CA ARG A 129 8.57 -3.81 0.33
C ARG A 129 9.90 -3.58 -0.36
N GLU A 130 9.92 -3.50 -1.69
CA GLU A 130 11.12 -3.23 -2.49
C GLU A 130 11.66 -1.83 -2.22
N ALA A 131 10.79 -0.81 -2.15
CA ALA A 131 11.18 0.54 -1.78
C ALA A 131 11.76 0.60 -0.36
N GLN A 132 11.11 -0.06 0.62
CA GLN A 132 11.62 -0.14 1.99
C GLN A 132 12.93 -0.91 2.09
N ALA A 133 13.10 -1.98 1.31
CA ALA A 133 14.33 -2.76 1.26
C ALA A 133 15.48 -1.95 0.66
N SER A 134 15.23 -1.23 -0.43
CA SER A 134 16.21 -0.32 -1.05
C SER A 134 16.61 0.80 -0.10
N GLU A 135 15.64 1.42 0.57
CA GLU A 135 15.89 2.46 1.56
C GLU A 135 16.73 1.95 2.74
N ARG A 136 16.38 0.77 3.28
CA ARG A 136 17.17 0.11 4.32
C ARG A 136 18.60 -0.17 3.86
N ALA A 137 18.78 -0.65 2.62
CA ALA A 137 20.10 -0.95 2.08
C ALA A 137 20.96 0.30 1.96
N ARG A 138 20.40 1.42 1.47
CA ARG A 138 21.11 2.72 1.39
C ARG A 138 21.48 3.24 2.77
N ALA A 139 20.56 3.18 3.73
CA ALA A 139 20.82 3.60 5.09
C ALA A 139 21.92 2.77 5.78
N LEU A 140 21.94 1.45 5.54
CA LEU A 140 22.98 0.58 6.07
C LEU A 140 24.33 0.85 5.41
N ALA A 141 24.36 1.08 4.08
CA ALA A 141 25.58 1.44 3.37
C ALA A 141 26.16 2.78 3.83
N GLY A 142 25.31 3.75 4.19
CA GLY A 142 25.70 5.03 4.76
C GLY A 142 25.95 5.01 6.28
N SER A 143 26.07 3.83 6.90
CA SER A 143 26.28 3.70 8.33
C SER A 143 27.34 2.67 8.67
N ALA A 144 28.20 2.97 9.65
CA ALA A 144 29.21 2.04 10.15
C ALA A 144 28.83 1.56 11.54
N THR A 145 28.63 0.25 11.73
CA THR A 145 28.41 -0.32 13.07
C THR A 145 29.76 -0.44 13.78
N LEU A 146 29.97 0.38 14.81
CA LEU A 146 31.21 0.40 15.60
C LEU A 146 31.18 -0.64 16.72
N PHE A 147 29.99 -0.92 17.27
CA PHE A 147 29.78 -1.89 18.33
C PHE A 147 28.42 -2.55 18.19
N CYS A 148 28.33 -3.87 18.39
CA CYS A 148 27.08 -4.60 18.42
C CYS A 148 27.20 -5.80 19.36
N GLU A 149 26.59 -5.72 20.53
CA GLU A 149 26.55 -6.81 21.50
C GLU A 149 25.22 -6.82 22.23
N ALA A 150 24.59 -7.99 22.30
CA ALA A 150 23.26 -8.17 22.89
C ALA A 150 22.24 -7.13 22.36
N LYS A 151 21.73 -6.26 23.25
CA LYS A 151 20.76 -5.20 22.93
C LYS A 151 21.41 -3.82 22.77
N TRP A 152 22.73 -3.76 22.76
CA TRP A 152 23.51 -2.54 22.62
C TRP A 152 24.09 -2.44 21.22
N ARG A 153 23.94 -1.27 20.59
CA ARG A 153 24.56 -1.00 19.29
C ARG A 153 25.03 0.44 19.22
N LEU A 154 26.25 0.64 18.74
CA LEU A 154 26.79 1.93 18.39
C LEU A 154 26.97 2.00 16.88
N VAL A 155 26.33 2.99 16.25
CA VAL A 155 26.35 3.19 14.80
C VAL A 155 26.82 4.60 14.49
N ARG A 156 27.82 4.75 13.63
CA ARG A 156 28.20 6.03 13.05
C ARG A 156 27.39 6.29 11.78
N LEU A 157 26.93 7.52 11.64
CA LEU A 157 26.13 7.98 10.50
C LEU A 157 27.03 8.76 9.54
N ASP A 158 27.25 8.22 8.35
CA ASP A 158 28.14 8.80 7.34
C ASP A 158 27.33 9.51 6.21
N THR A 159 26.01 9.28 6.13
CA THR A 159 25.12 9.96 5.17
C THR A 159 23.80 10.43 5.79
N ALA A 160 23.13 11.38 5.11
CA ALA A 160 21.84 11.91 5.53
C ALA A 160 20.75 10.82 5.51
N GLU A 161 20.78 9.90 4.56
CA GLU A 161 19.84 8.76 4.48
C GLU A 161 19.99 7.84 5.69
N ALA A 162 21.22 7.60 6.15
CA ALA A 162 21.47 6.86 7.38
C ALA A 162 20.90 7.60 8.59
N ALA A 163 21.11 8.92 8.69
CA ALA A 163 20.58 9.73 9.79
C ALA A 163 19.05 9.74 9.84
N ILE A 164 18.40 9.89 8.68
CA ILE A 164 16.94 9.80 8.55
C ILE A 164 16.46 8.41 8.99
N TRP A 165 17.08 7.34 8.52
CA TRP A 165 16.67 5.98 8.84
C TRP A 165 16.82 5.64 10.32
N TRP A 166 18.00 5.90 10.90
CA TRP A 166 18.29 5.60 12.31
C TRP A 166 17.56 6.54 13.28
N GLY A 167 17.18 7.74 12.83
CA GLY A 167 16.35 8.70 13.57
C GLY A 167 14.83 8.48 13.45
N ARG A 168 14.35 7.46 12.74
CA ARG A 168 12.90 7.22 12.60
C ARG A 168 12.19 7.08 13.94
N GLY A 169 11.21 7.95 14.18
CA GLY A 169 10.45 7.96 15.44
C GLY A 169 11.19 8.63 16.60
N THR A 170 12.24 9.41 16.32
CA THR A 170 12.82 10.37 17.25
C THR A 170 12.44 11.80 16.83
N ARG A 171 12.76 12.79 17.67
CA ARG A 171 12.60 14.22 17.37
C ARG A 171 13.90 14.90 16.93
N TRP A 172 14.93 14.11 16.59
CA TRP A 172 16.23 14.66 16.22
C TRP A 172 16.15 15.49 14.94
N CYS A 173 16.67 16.71 14.98
CA CYS A 173 16.73 17.58 13.82
C CYS A 173 17.53 16.95 12.66
N THR A 174 18.53 16.11 12.94
CA THR A 174 19.34 15.41 11.93
C THR A 174 18.58 14.31 11.17
N SER A 175 17.39 13.93 11.64
CA SER A 175 16.51 12.95 10.98
C SER A 175 15.53 13.59 9.99
N SER A 176 15.65 14.90 9.80
CA SER A 176 14.87 15.69 8.85
C SER A 176 15.15 15.27 7.41
N ARG A 177 14.12 15.34 6.56
CA ARG A 177 14.20 14.90 5.16
C ARG A 177 15.05 15.80 4.26
N ASN A 178 15.30 17.04 4.64
CA ASN A 178 16.13 17.96 3.86
C ASN A 178 17.63 17.73 4.09
N GLY A 179 18.03 16.99 5.13
CA GLY A 179 19.42 16.62 5.38
C GLY A 179 20.35 17.77 5.80
N GLU A 180 19.86 19.02 5.81
CA GLU A 180 20.64 20.22 6.15
C GLU A 180 21.22 20.14 7.56
N ALA A 181 20.39 19.74 8.54
CA ALA A 181 20.84 19.57 9.92
C ALA A 181 21.92 18.49 10.01
N PHE A 182 21.76 17.35 9.33
CA PHE A 182 22.78 16.31 9.29
C PHE A 182 24.11 16.86 8.73
N ALA A 183 24.07 17.57 7.60
CA ALA A 183 25.26 18.12 6.96
C ALA A 183 26.00 19.09 7.89
N ALA A 184 25.27 19.94 8.62
CA ALA A 184 25.86 20.89 9.57
C ALA A 184 26.59 20.20 10.73
N TYR A 185 26.03 19.13 11.29
CA TYR A 185 26.69 18.34 12.34
C TYR A 185 27.85 17.50 11.81
N HIS A 186 27.65 16.83 10.67
CA HIS A 186 28.65 15.96 10.04
C HIS A 186 29.89 16.73 9.56
N ALA A 187 29.73 18.01 9.15
CA ALA A 187 30.85 18.86 8.79
C ALA A 187 31.75 19.22 9.99
N LYS A 188 31.21 19.19 11.21
CA LYS A 188 31.94 19.53 12.44
C LYS A 188 32.56 18.31 13.12
N GLY A 189 31.88 17.18 13.08
CA GLY A 189 32.35 15.96 13.71
C GLY A 189 31.51 14.74 13.37
N GLN A 190 31.77 13.65 14.08
CA GLN A 190 31.02 12.42 13.87
C GLN A 190 29.66 12.50 14.55
N LEU A 191 28.67 11.89 13.89
CA LEU A 191 27.33 11.72 14.44
C LEU A 191 27.10 10.24 14.73
N LEU A 192 26.92 9.90 16.00
CA LEU A 192 26.74 8.53 16.46
C LEU A 192 25.32 8.32 16.97
N VAL A 193 24.78 7.13 16.73
CA VAL A 193 23.52 6.64 17.29
C VAL A 193 23.83 5.48 18.22
N LEU A 194 23.39 5.63 19.47
CA LEU A 194 23.47 4.61 20.50
C LEU A 194 22.09 4.00 20.72
N LEU A 195 21.96 2.71 20.40
CA LEU A 195 20.79 1.90 20.71
C LEU A 195 21.06 1.13 21.99
N THR A 196 20.12 1.21 22.93
CA THR A 196 20.19 0.54 24.23
C THR A 196 18.92 -0.28 24.46
N PRO A 197 18.88 -1.14 25.49
CA PRO A 197 17.64 -1.81 25.88
C PRO A 197 16.51 -0.86 26.27
N THR A 198 16.84 0.38 26.66
CA THR A 198 15.91 1.35 27.26
C THR A 198 15.56 2.52 26.35
N GLY A 199 16.31 2.73 25.26
CA GLY A 199 16.06 3.86 24.39
C GLY A 199 17.07 4.01 23.26
N ARG A 200 16.96 5.15 22.59
CA ARG A 200 17.86 5.56 21.50
C ARG A 200 18.39 6.93 21.83
N TYR A 201 19.68 7.11 21.55
CA TYR A 201 20.38 8.34 21.83
C TYR A 201 21.23 8.72 20.63
N GLN A 202 21.46 10.02 20.48
CA GLN A 202 22.35 10.58 19.47
C GLN A 202 23.47 11.33 20.17
N LEU A 203 24.70 11.13 19.71
CA LEU A 203 25.89 11.81 20.18
C LEU A 203 26.54 12.53 19.00
N ALA A 204 26.67 13.85 19.10
CA ALA A 204 27.54 14.64 18.23
C ALA A 204 28.90 14.80 18.91
N THR A 205 29.97 14.29 18.29
CA THR A 205 31.27 14.20 18.97
C THR A 205 31.98 15.53 19.14
N ASP A 206 31.74 16.49 18.25
CA ASP A 206 32.39 17.81 18.28
C ASP A 206 31.77 18.73 19.34
N SER A 207 30.43 18.78 19.39
CA SER A 207 29.71 19.60 20.39
C SER A 207 29.48 18.88 21.72
N GLU A 208 29.91 17.62 21.83
CA GLU A 208 29.64 16.70 22.94
C GLU A 208 28.13 16.61 23.31
N GLU A 209 27.25 16.95 22.37
CA GLU A 209 25.82 16.94 22.60
C GLU A 209 25.28 15.52 22.59
N PHE A 210 24.72 15.10 23.72
CA PHE A 210 24.09 13.81 23.88
C PHE A 210 22.58 13.97 24.11
N ARG A 211 21.78 13.45 23.19
CA ARG A 211 20.32 13.65 23.15
C ARG A 211 19.55 12.34 23.21
N ASP A 212 18.43 12.32 23.92
CA ASP A 212 17.47 11.20 23.90
C ASP A 212 16.57 11.24 22.65
N ALA A 213 15.73 10.22 22.46
CA ALA A 213 14.81 10.15 21.31
C ALA A 213 13.81 11.33 21.21
N ALA A 214 13.58 12.08 22.29
CA ALA A 214 12.72 13.27 22.29
C ALA A 214 13.51 14.58 22.08
N ASP A 215 14.80 14.48 21.71
CA ASP A 215 15.74 15.59 21.50
C ASP A 215 16.14 16.35 22.78
N ARG A 216 15.91 15.73 23.95
CA ARG A 216 16.27 16.32 25.25
C ARG A 216 17.72 15.94 25.60
N PRO A 217 18.48 16.83 26.27
CA PRO A 217 19.80 16.49 26.80
C PRO A 217 19.72 15.25 27.70
N ALA A 218 20.64 14.31 27.49
CA ALA A 218 20.81 13.11 28.29
C ALA A 218 22.23 13.08 28.89
N ARG A 219 22.44 12.27 29.93
CA ARG A 219 23.78 12.07 30.52
C ARG A 219 24.38 10.77 30.03
N LEU A 220 25.52 10.86 29.34
CA LEU A 220 26.19 9.71 28.73
C LEU A 220 26.57 8.65 29.77
N THR A 221 27.19 9.07 30.88
CA THR A 221 27.58 8.20 32.01
C THR A 221 26.39 7.42 32.59
N GLY A 222 25.26 8.09 32.80
CA GLY A 222 24.04 7.47 33.32
C GLY A 222 23.45 6.42 32.36
N VAL A 223 23.49 6.69 31.05
CA VAL A 223 23.04 5.73 30.03
C VAL A 223 23.99 4.54 29.96
N LEU A 224 25.31 4.76 30.03
CA LEU A 224 26.33 3.73 29.90
C LEU A 224 26.57 2.91 31.18
N ALA A 225 25.97 3.26 32.33
CA ALA A 225 26.15 2.53 33.59
C ALA A 225 25.82 1.02 33.48
N ARG A 226 24.88 0.65 32.59
CA ARG A 226 24.50 -0.75 32.33
C ARG A 226 25.03 -1.30 31.01
N ALA A 227 25.95 -0.59 30.37
CA ALA A 227 26.53 -0.97 29.09
C ALA A 227 27.70 -1.97 29.28
N PRO A 228 27.94 -2.85 28.28
CA PRO A 228 29.11 -3.72 28.26
C PRO A 228 30.41 -2.92 28.44
N ALA A 229 31.39 -3.51 29.14
CA ALA A 229 32.68 -2.85 29.40
C ALA A 229 33.39 -2.35 28.12
N PRO A 230 33.42 -3.10 26.99
CA PRO A 230 34.04 -2.60 25.76
C PRO A 230 33.38 -1.33 25.24
N LEU A 231 32.04 -1.23 25.30
CA LEU A 231 31.31 -0.04 24.86
C LEU A 231 31.59 1.17 25.76
N ARG A 232 31.69 0.96 27.08
CA ARG A 232 32.09 2.01 28.03
C ARG A 232 33.48 2.55 27.70
N GLN A 233 34.43 1.68 27.38
CA GLN A 233 35.80 2.07 27.03
C GLN A 233 35.90 2.86 25.72
N MET A 234 34.98 2.62 24.78
CA MET A 234 34.94 3.35 23.50
C MET A 234 34.42 4.78 23.64
N LEU A 235 33.47 5.01 24.57
CA LEU A 235 32.73 6.27 24.66
C LEU A 235 33.09 7.14 25.87
N LEU A 236 33.72 6.58 26.92
CA LEU A 236 34.13 7.33 28.10
C LEU A 236 35.64 7.62 28.07
N PRO A 237 36.08 8.86 28.34
CA PRO A 237 37.48 9.18 28.54
C PRO A 237 38.04 8.43 29.76
N SER A 238 39.35 8.20 29.78
CA SER A 238 40.02 7.37 30.81
C SER A 238 39.73 7.81 32.25
N SER A 239 39.48 9.10 32.48
CA SER A 239 39.19 9.70 33.80
C SER A 239 37.80 9.37 34.37
N GLU A 240 36.83 8.98 33.55
CA GLU A 240 35.45 8.70 33.99
C GLU A 240 35.16 7.19 34.12
N ARG A 241 36.13 6.34 33.75
CA ARG A 241 36.00 4.88 33.80
C ARG A 241 36.00 4.34 35.23
N ASP A 242 36.68 5.03 36.14
CA ASP A 242 36.87 4.63 37.54
C ASP A 242 35.72 5.08 38.47
N SER A 243 34.78 5.87 37.96
CA SER A 243 33.66 6.43 38.74
C SER A 243 32.35 5.64 38.61
N ILE A 244 32.36 4.52 37.89
CA ILE A 244 31.20 3.66 37.69
C ILE A 244 31.46 2.32 38.40
N PRO A 245 30.68 1.98 39.46
CA PRO A 245 30.83 0.71 40.18
C PRO A 245 30.54 -0.51 39.30
#